data_AF-A0AA50J0L9-F1
#
_entry.id   AF-A0AA50J0L9-F1
#
_cell.length_a   1.000
_cell.length_b   1.000
_cell.length_c   1.000
_cell.angle_alpha   90.00
_cell.angle_beta   90.00
_cell.angle_gamma   90.00
#
_symmetry.space_group_name_H-M   'P 1'
#
loop_
_entity.id
_entity.type
_entity.pdbx_description
1 polymer ?
#
loop_
_entity_poly.entity_id
_entity_poly.type
_entity_poly.pdbx_seq_one_letter_code
_entity_poly.pdbx_strand_id
1 'polypeptide(L)' 'FHPNVYPSGTVCLSLLDEEKDWRPAITIKQILLGIQDLLNEPNVKDPAQAEAYTI' A
#
# COMPACT_ATOMS: atom_id res chain seq x y z
N PHE A 1 1.33 5.07 -11.34
CA PHE A 1 2.03 3.83 -11.73
C PHE A 1 2.95 3.47 -10.58
N HIS A 2 2.67 2.38 -9.85
CA HIS A 2 3.34 2.09 -8.59
C HIS A 2 3.31 0.59 -8.30
N PRO A 3 4.39 -0.02 -7.76
CA PRO A 3 4.44 -1.47 -7.50
C PRO A 3 3.32 -1.99 -6.59
N ASN A 4 2.86 -1.18 -5.63
CA ASN A 4 1.83 -1.58 -4.65
C ASN A 4 0.43 -1.00 -4.92
N VAL A 5 0.15 -0.57 -6.16
CA VAL A 5 -1.20 -0.13 -6.56
C VAL A 5 -1.66 -0.99 -7.72
N TYR A 6 -2.78 -1.69 -7.55
CA TYR A 6 -3.36 -2.54 -8.60
C TYR A 6 -3.81 -1.70 -9.80
N PRO A 7 -3.95 -2.31 -11.00
CA PRO A 7 -4.53 -1.61 -12.16
C PRO A 7 -5.94 -1.03 -11.91
N SER A 8 -6.68 -1.57 -10.94
CA SER A 8 -7.97 -1.03 -10.49
C SER A 8 -7.87 0.28 -9.71
N GLY A 9 -6.67 0.65 -9.25
CA GLY A 9 -6.44 1.76 -8.31
C GLY A 9 -6.48 1.36 -6.84
N THR A 10 -6.78 0.10 -6.51
CA THR A 10 -6.73 -0.40 -5.13
C THR A 10 -5.28 -0.37 -4.61
N VAL A 11 -5.08 0.15 -3.39
CA VAL A 11 -3.77 0.23 -2.75
C VAL A 11 -3.51 -1.02 -1.89
N CYS A 12 -2.37 -1.67 -2.08
CA CYS A 12 -1.91 -2.76 -1.22
C CYS A 12 -1.01 -2.19 -0.10
N LEU A 13 -1.60 -2.00 1.09
CA LEU A 13 -0.94 -1.49 2.29
C LEU A 13 -1.41 -2.33 3.48
N SER A 14 -0.49 -2.79 4.34
CA SER A 14 -0.85 -3.67 5.47
C SER A 14 -1.80 -3.01 6.48
N LEU A 15 -1.77 -1.68 6.59
CA LEU A 15 -2.72 -0.90 7.39
C LEU A 15 -4.15 -0.90 6.81
N LEU A 16 -4.37 -1.43 5.60
CA LEU A 16 -5.69 -1.54 4.98
C LEU A 16 -6.19 -3.00 4.95
N ASP A 17 -5.43 -3.93 5.52
CA ASP A 17 -5.70 -5.36 5.49
C ASP A 17 -6.07 -5.86 6.90
N GLU A 18 -7.29 -6.36 7.05
CA GLU A 18 -7.87 -6.83 8.33
C GLU A 18 -7.07 -7.98 8.95
N GLU A 19 -6.37 -8.78 8.15
CA GLU A 19 -5.59 -9.92 8.60
C GLU A 19 -4.13 -9.56 8.92
N LYS A 20 -3.70 -8.32 8.63
CA LYS A 20 -2.31 -7.84 8.84
C LYS A 20 -2.24 -6.80 9.96
N ASP A 21 -1.97 -5.54 9.61
CA ASP A 21 -1.64 -4.48 10.58
C ASP A 21 -2.84 -3.59 10.92
N TRP A 22 -4.00 -3.84 10.31
CA TRP A 22 -5.22 -3.08 10.62
C TRP A 22 -5.60 -3.17 12.09
N ARG A 23 -6.03 -2.03 12.64
CA ARG A 23 -6.59 -1.91 13.99
C ARG A 23 -7.68 -0.84 14.00
N PRO A 24 -8.79 -1.01 14.76
CA PRO A 24 -9.86 -0.02 14.82
C PRO A 24 -9.44 1.38 15.31
N ALA A 25 -8.30 1.47 16.01
CA ALA A 25 -7.74 2.73 16.50
C ALA A 25 -6.94 3.51 15.43
N ILE A 26 -6.68 2.91 14.27
CA ILE A 26 -5.98 3.59 13.17
C ILE A 26 -6.85 4.74 12.67
N THR A 27 -6.26 5.92 12.63
CA THR A 27 -6.92 7.15 12.17
C THR A 27 -6.74 7.32 10.66
N ILE A 28 -7.64 8.08 10.04
CA ILE A 28 -7.52 8.47 8.62
C ILE A 28 -6.16 9.14 8.35
N LYS A 29 -5.67 9.99 9.26
CA LYS A 29 -4.36 10.64 9.14
C LYS A 29 -3.22 9.61 9.02
N GLN A 30 -3.24 8.56 9.84
CA GLN A 30 -2.21 7.52 9.81
C GLN A 30 -2.26 6.72 8.50
N ILE A 31 -3.46 6.43 7.99
CA ILE A 31 -3.62 5.77 6.68
C ILE A 31 -3.03 6.62 5.57
N LEU A 32 -3.36 7.91 5.51
CA LEU A 32 -2.88 8.81 4.46
C LEU A 32 -1.36 9.00 4.50
N LEU A 33 -0.77 9.09 5.71
CA LEU A 33 0.68 9.11 5.88
C LEU A 33 1.31 7.79 5.42
N GLY A 34 0.74 6.64 5.79
CA GLY A 34 1.21 5.34 5.34
C GLY A 34 1.16 5.17 3.82
N ILE A 35 0.13 5.72 3.14
CA ILE A 35 0.07 5.76 1.68
C ILE A 35 1.17 6.67 1.11
N GLN A 36 1.37 7.85 1.69
CA GLN A 36 2.43 8.77 1.25
C GLN A 36 3.82 8.13 1.38
N ASP A 37 4.08 7.47 2.51
CA ASP A 37 5.32 6.75 2.76
C ASP A 37 5.49 5.58 1.77
N LEU A 38 4.43 4.81 1.51
CA LEU A 38 4.45 3.70 0.53
C LEU A 38 4.78 4.17 -0.89
N LEU A 39 4.33 5.37 -1.29
CA LEU A 39 4.65 5.94 -2.60
C LEU A 39 6.13 6.34 -2.73
N ASN A 40 6.79 6.66 -1.61
CA ASN A 40 8.22 6.98 -1.57
C ASN A 40 9.08 5.73 -1.38
N GLU A 41 8.57 4.74 -0.64
CA GLU A 41 9.24 3.49 -0.29
C GLU A 41 8.34 2.28 -0.60
N PRO A 42 8.38 1.76 -1.85
CA PRO A 42 7.54 0.65 -2.26
C PRO A 42 7.84 -0.64 -1.48
N ASN A 43 6.80 -1.39 -1.13
CA ASN A 43 6.94 -2.71 -0.51
C ASN A 43 7.22 -3.80 -1.56
N VAL A 44 8.49 -4.18 -1.71
CA VAL A 44 8.93 -5.20 -2.69
C VAL A 44 8.45 -6.63 -2.37
N LYS A 45 7.97 -6.88 -1.15
CA LYS A 45 7.49 -8.21 -0.74
C LYS A 45 6.05 -8.48 -1.18
N ASP A 46 5.30 -7.44 -1.53
CA ASP A 46 3.88 -7.52 -1.87
C ASP A 46 3.56 -6.73 -3.15
N PRO A 47 4.09 -7.13 -4.33
CA PRO A 47 3.86 -6.42 -5.57
C PRO A 47 2.42 -6.62 -6.07
N ALA A 48 1.69 -5.52 -6.24
CA ALA A 48 0.33 -5.45 -6.77
C ALA A 48 0.28 -5.20 -8.29
N GLN A 49 1.33 -4.59 -8.86
CA GLN A 49 1.42 -4.32 -10.29
C GLN A 49 2.81 -4.67 -10.84
N ALA A 50 2.87 -5.76 -11.61
CA ALA A 50 4.11 -6.32 -12.13
C ALA A 50 4.90 -5.32 -12.99
N GLU A 51 4.25 -4.60 -13.90
CA GLU A 51 4.91 -3.64 -14.80
C GLU A 51 5.67 -2.56 -14.02
N ALA A 52 5.10 -2.06 -12.93
CA ALA A 52 5.75 -1.04 -12.09
C ALA A 52 6.85 -1.60 -11.20
N TYR A 53 6.84 -2.90 -10.94
CA TYR A 53 7.84 -3.57 -10.13
C TYR A 53 9.09 -3.98 -10.92
N THR A 54 8.94 -4.26 -12.22
CA THR A 54 10.01 -4.79 -13.08
C THR A 54 10.86 -3.74 -13.80
N ILE A 55 10.48 -2.45 -13.71
CA ILE A 55 11.18 -1.31 -14.32
C ILE A 55 12.09 -0.66 -13.27
#